data_AF-A0A6A4GHW1-F1
#
_entry.id   AF-A0A6A4GHW1-F1
#
_cell.length_a   1.000
_cell.length_b   1.000
_cell.length_c   1.000
_cell.angle_alpha   90.00
_cell.angle_beta   90.00
_cell.angle_gamma   90.00
#
_symmetry.space_group_name_H-M   'P 1'
#
loop_
_entity.id
_entity.type
_entity.pdbx_description
1 polymer ?
#
loop_
_entity_poly.entity_id
_entity_poly.type
_entity_poly.pdbx_seq_one_letter_code
_entity_poly.pdbx_strand_id
1 'polypeptide(L)'
;IRGLSFAIIHSTTIALPAWREACTTHGLNVRLLPRDVATRWNSTYDMMKVAREYTAVVDEITGNKSLNLRKFELSDKQWDIVDDLLHIFKSATLLFSRDNISTIAQVIPMMDVIDDFFTETPTRMLHPAVKSALTLAQATLNKYYSRTDDSNVYRIAMSTSSLSLTISVLTPPVLTMFNVVLHPNFKLEYFRKRGWDQVWINTAEEILCEEFKPYVDMDAPAPEDPKVCAHGVDIGYCYNLFILC
;
A
#
# COMPACT_ATOMS: atom_id res chain seq x y z
N ILE A 1 -18.66 -18.48 -0.48
CA ILE A 1 -17.45 -18.56 -1.35
C ILE A 1 -16.37 -19.51 -0.80
N ARG A 2 -15.74 -19.28 0.36
CA ARG A 2 -14.69 -20.19 0.90
C ARG A 2 -15.11 -21.66 0.97
N GLY A 3 -16.29 -21.92 1.55
CA GLY A 3 -16.84 -23.29 1.64
C GLY A 3 -17.15 -23.92 0.27
N LEU A 4 -17.53 -23.11 -0.72
CA LEU A 4 -17.76 -23.55 -2.09
C LEU A 4 -16.46 -23.97 -2.77
N SER A 5 -15.42 -23.12 -2.71
CA SER A 5 -14.08 -23.44 -3.23
C SER A 5 -13.56 -24.75 -2.64
N PHE A 6 -13.69 -24.93 -1.32
CA PHE A 6 -13.33 -26.16 -0.65
C PHE A 6 -14.14 -27.37 -1.15
N ALA A 7 -15.48 -27.26 -1.21
CA ALA A 7 -16.35 -28.35 -1.64
C ALA A 7 -16.06 -28.80 -3.08
N ILE A 8 -15.76 -27.88 -3.99
CA ILE A 8 -15.41 -28.18 -5.37
C ILE A 8 -14.06 -28.91 -5.45
N ILE A 9 -13.02 -28.37 -4.81
CA ILE A 9 -11.66 -28.94 -4.89
C ILE A 9 -11.61 -30.36 -4.30
N HIS A 10 -12.38 -30.61 -3.24
CA HIS A 10 -12.40 -31.91 -2.55
C HIS A 10 -13.41 -32.92 -3.13
N SER A 11 -14.17 -32.56 -4.16
CA SER A 11 -15.09 -33.47 -4.86
C SER A 11 -14.59 -33.70 -6.30
N THR A 12 -13.54 -34.51 -6.41
CA THR A 12 -12.80 -34.73 -7.67
C THR A 12 -13.62 -35.42 -8.76
N THR A 13 -14.69 -36.14 -8.39
CA THR A 13 -15.49 -36.96 -9.30
C THR A 13 -16.85 -36.36 -9.68
N ILE A 14 -17.37 -35.40 -8.89
CA ILE A 14 -18.73 -34.87 -9.08
C ILE A 14 -18.69 -33.35 -9.27
N ALA A 15 -18.32 -32.59 -8.24
CA ALA A 15 -18.39 -31.13 -8.32
C ALA A 15 -17.25 -30.53 -9.16
N LEU A 16 -16.04 -31.10 -9.11
CA LEU A 16 -14.91 -30.61 -9.88
C LEU A 16 -15.11 -30.77 -11.40
N PRO A 17 -15.56 -31.93 -11.93
CA PRO A 17 -15.92 -32.04 -13.34
C PRO A 17 -17.04 -31.09 -13.75
N ALA A 18 -18.11 -31.01 -12.94
CA ALA A 18 -19.23 -30.10 -13.20
C ALA A 18 -18.79 -28.62 -13.26
N TRP A 19 -17.87 -28.20 -12.39
CA TRP A 19 -17.28 -26.85 -12.45
C TRP A 19 -16.57 -26.60 -13.79
N ARG A 20 -15.77 -27.56 -14.26
CA ARG A 20 -15.01 -27.42 -15.53
C ARG A 20 -15.95 -27.37 -16.73
N GLU A 21 -17.01 -28.17 -16.71
CA GLU A 21 -18.05 -28.16 -17.73
C GLU A 21 -18.77 -26.81 -17.75
N ALA A 22 -19.27 -26.34 -16.60
CA ALA A 22 -19.93 -25.04 -16.46
C ALA A 22 -19.03 -23.86 -16.92
N CYS A 23 -17.73 -23.89 -16.59
CA CYS A 23 -16.77 -22.91 -17.12
C CYS A 23 -16.73 -22.92 -18.66
N THR A 24 -16.72 -24.11 -19.28
CA THR A 24 -16.68 -24.26 -20.73
C THR A 24 -17.99 -23.80 -21.37
N THR A 25 -19.13 -24.15 -20.77
CA THR A 25 -20.48 -23.74 -21.21
C THR A 25 -20.62 -22.21 -21.22
N HIS A 26 -20.08 -21.53 -20.21
CA HIS A 26 -20.08 -20.08 -20.12
C HIS A 26 -18.96 -19.39 -20.90
N GLY A 27 -18.14 -20.13 -21.67
CA GLY A 27 -17.05 -19.58 -22.47
C GLY A 27 -15.89 -19.00 -21.63
N LEU A 28 -15.76 -19.41 -20.37
CA LEU A 28 -14.72 -18.96 -19.45
C LEU A 28 -13.54 -19.95 -19.46
N ASN A 29 -12.34 -19.43 -19.18
CA ASN A 29 -11.18 -20.29 -18.99
C ASN A 29 -11.39 -21.22 -17.79
N VAL A 30 -11.08 -22.51 -17.96
CA VAL A 30 -11.17 -23.51 -16.90
C VAL A 30 -10.13 -23.23 -15.81
N ARG A 31 -10.52 -22.43 -14.82
CA ARG A 31 -9.74 -22.06 -13.64
C ARG A 31 -10.53 -22.37 -12.38
N LEU A 32 -9.86 -22.84 -11.34
CA LEU A 32 -10.47 -23.06 -10.03
C LEU A 32 -10.50 -21.77 -9.20
N LEU A 33 -11.51 -21.66 -8.33
CA LEU A 33 -11.53 -20.64 -7.29
C LEU A 33 -10.26 -20.76 -6.42
N PRO A 34 -9.44 -19.69 -6.30
CA PRO A 34 -8.26 -19.69 -5.46
C PRO A 34 -8.61 -20.12 -4.03
N ARG A 35 -7.72 -20.91 -3.41
CA ARG A 35 -7.88 -21.29 -2.01
C ARG A 35 -7.52 -20.11 -1.12
N ASP A 36 -8.38 -19.87 -0.13
CA ASP A 36 -8.11 -18.93 0.94
C ASP A 36 -7.08 -19.51 1.93
N VAL A 37 -6.05 -18.73 2.24
CA VAL A 37 -4.89 -19.15 3.05
C VAL A 37 -4.63 -18.10 4.13
N ALA A 38 -4.80 -18.49 5.39
CA ALA A 38 -4.71 -17.57 6.53
C ALA A 38 -3.38 -16.81 6.62
N THR A 39 -2.27 -17.41 6.19
CA THR A 39 -0.93 -16.79 6.20
C THR A 39 -0.67 -15.87 5.00
N ARG A 40 -1.55 -15.87 3.98
CA ARG A 40 -1.41 -15.04 2.77
C ARG A 40 -2.47 -13.94 2.79
N TRP A 41 -2.06 -12.73 3.13
CA TRP A 41 -2.95 -11.59 3.44
C TRP A 41 -3.98 -11.27 2.35
N ASN A 42 -3.67 -11.49 1.07
CA ASN A 42 -4.58 -11.19 -0.06
C ASN A 42 -5.39 -12.39 -0.57
N SER A 43 -5.24 -13.58 0.02
CA SER A 43 -5.85 -14.80 -0.52
C SER A 43 -7.39 -14.78 -0.51
N THR A 44 -8.00 -14.20 0.53
CA THR A 44 -9.46 -14.06 0.59
C THR A 44 -9.97 -13.10 -0.50
N TYR A 45 -9.25 -12.00 -0.73
CA TYR A 45 -9.55 -11.06 -1.81
C TYR A 45 -9.47 -11.77 -3.18
N ASP A 46 -8.37 -12.47 -3.44
CA ASP A 46 -8.13 -13.10 -4.75
C ASP A 46 -9.21 -14.17 -5.03
N MET A 47 -9.63 -14.90 -4.00
CA MET A 47 -10.74 -15.83 -4.07
C MET A 47 -12.07 -15.13 -4.41
N MET A 48 -12.40 -14.04 -3.71
CA MET A 48 -13.64 -13.28 -3.96
C MET A 48 -13.65 -12.63 -5.35
N LYS A 49 -12.51 -12.11 -5.82
CA LYS A 49 -12.39 -11.52 -7.15
C LYS A 49 -12.68 -12.55 -8.25
N VAL A 50 -12.06 -13.73 -8.17
CA VAL A 50 -12.33 -14.80 -9.15
C VAL A 50 -13.77 -15.30 -9.02
N ALA A 51 -14.31 -15.43 -7.80
CA ALA A 51 -15.70 -15.82 -7.62
C ALA A 51 -16.66 -14.83 -8.29
N ARG A 52 -16.36 -13.53 -8.25
CA ARG A 52 -17.14 -12.49 -8.92
C ARG A 52 -17.00 -12.52 -10.45
N GLU A 53 -15.80 -12.77 -10.97
CA GLU A 53 -15.57 -12.98 -12.41
C GLU A 53 -16.33 -14.21 -12.94
N TYR A 54 -16.52 -15.23 -12.09
CA TYR A 54 -17.15 -16.50 -12.41
C TYR A 54 -18.58 -16.61 -11.83
N THR A 55 -19.28 -15.48 -11.57
CA THR A 55 -20.61 -15.49 -10.95
C THR A 55 -21.60 -16.42 -11.68
N ALA A 56 -21.65 -16.39 -13.02
CA ALA A 56 -22.56 -17.26 -13.79
C ALA A 56 -22.30 -18.76 -13.53
N VAL A 57 -21.02 -19.16 -13.46
CA VAL A 57 -20.62 -20.54 -13.14
C VAL A 57 -20.97 -20.88 -11.69
N VAL A 58 -20.75 -19.95 -10.76
CA VAL A 58 -21.10 -20.12 -9.35
C VAL A 58 -22.61 -20.30 -9.17
N ASP A 59 -23.42 -19.55 -9.89
CA ASP A 59 -24.88 -19.64 -9.81
C ASP A 59 -25.39 -20.94 -10.45
N GLU A 60 -24.82 -21.36 -11.59
CA GLU A 60 -25.16 -22.63 -12.25
C GLU A 60 -24.91 -23.85 -11.34
N ILE A 61 -23.69 -23.98 -10.80
CA ILE A 61 -23.31 -25.13 -9.99
C ILE A 61 -24.04 -25.16 -8.63
N THR A 62 -24.33 -23.99 -8.05
CA THR A 62 -25.03 -23.92 -6.75
C THR A 62 -26.53 -24.10 -6.93
N GLY A 63 -27.09 -23.69 -8.07
CA GLY A 63 -28.48 -23.96 -8.46
C GLY A 63 -28.74 -25.43 -8.82
N ASN A 64 -27.70 -26.18 -9.23
CA ASN A 64 -27.84 -27.58 -9.59
C ASN A 64 -28.12 -28.49 -8.37
N LYS A 65 -29.34 -29.04 -8.32
CA LYS A 65 -29.81 -29.91 -7.23
C LYS A 65 -28.98 -31.19 -7.08
N SER A 66 -28.39 -31.72 -8.16
CA SER A 66 -27.62 -32.97 -8.09
C SER A 66 -26.27 -32.83 -7.38
N LEU A 67 -25.70 -31.62 -7.37
CA LEU A 67 -24.39 -31.34 -6.78
C LEU A 67 -24.46 -31.12 -5.26
N ASN A 68 -25.66 -30.91 -4.71
CA ASN A 68 -25.88 -30.61 -3.29
C ASN A 68 -25.04 -29.40 -2.78
N LEU A 69 -24.81 -28.41 -3.66
CA LEU A 69 -24.04 -27.18 -3.38
C LEU A 69 -24.93 -25.97 -3.08
N ARG A 70 -26.25 -26.13 -3.08
CA ARG A 70 -27.23 -25.04 -2.92
C ARG A 70 -27.07 -24.23 -1.64
N LYS A 71 -26.54 -24.83 -0.57
CA LYS A 71 -26.20 -24.11 0.67
C LYS A 71 -25.17 -22.99 0.49
N PHE A 72 -24.49 -22.94 -0.66
CA PHE A 72 -23.49 -21.94 -0.99
C PHE A 72 -23.97 -20.93 -2.05
N GLU A 73 -25.22 -21.02 -2.49
CA GLU A 73 -25.87 -20.07 -3.40
C GLU A 73 -25.84 -18.67 -2.78
N LEU A 74 -25.44 -17.66 -3.56
CA LEU A 74 -25.42 -16.27 -3.13
C LEU A 74 -26.58 -15.53 -3.81
N SER A 75 -27.32 -14.75 -3.03
CA SER A 75 -28.30 -13.80 -3.57
C SER A 75 -27.62 -12.57 -4.16
N ASP A 76 -28.33 -11.84 -5.02
CA ASP A 76 -27.85 -10.57 -5.61
C ASP A 76 -27.36 -9.60 -4.53
N LYS A 77 -28.11 -9.46 -3.44
CA LYS A 77 -27.72 -8.62 -2.29
C LYS A 77 -26.40 -9.05 -1.64
N GLN A 78 -26.09 -10.35 -1.65
CA GLN A 78 -24.81 -10.85 -1.13
C GLN A 78 -23.68 -10.63 -2.14
N TRP A 79 -23.97 -10.65 -3.43
CA TRP A 79 -23.01 -10.24 -4.46
C TRP A 79 -22.69 -8.74 -4.37
N ASP A 80 -23.67 -7.89 -4.08
CA ASP A 80 -23.43 -6.46 -3.83
C ASP A 80 -22.45 -6.23 -2.66
N ILE A 81 -22.60 -7.02 -1.57
CA ILE A 81 -21.66 -6.99 -0.44
C ILE A 81 -20.24 -7.40 -0.87
N VAL A 82 -20.11 -8.38 -1.76
CA VAL A 82 -18.80 -8.81 -2.28
C VAL A 82 -18.15 -7.69 -3.09
N ASP A 83 -18.92 -7.01 -3.93
CA ASP A 83 -18.43 -5.86 -4.70
C ASP A 83 -17.95 -4.74 -3.79
N ASP A 84 -18.76 -4.35 -2.79
CA ASP A 84 -18.38 -3.35 -1.80
C ASP A 84 -17.04 -3.69 -1.12
N LEU A 85 -16.82 -4.95 -0.76
CA LEU A 85 -15.59 -5.41 -0.10
C LEU A 85 -14.37 -5.47 -1.04
N LEU A 86 -14.56 -5.69 -2.35
CA LEU A 86 -13.47 -5.78 -3.33
C LEU A 86 -12.82 -4.43 -3.67
N HIS A 87 -13.40 -3.31 -3.24
CA HIS A 87 -12.87 -1.98 -3.56
C HIS A 87 -11.82 -1.45 -2.57
N ILE A 88 -11.62 -2.10 -1.41
CA ILE A 88 -11.14 -1.36 -0.24
C ILE A 88 -9.63 -1.51 0.04
N PHE A 89 -9.02 -2.69 -0.16
CA PHE A 89 -7.70 -2.96 0.46
C PHE A 89 -6.60 -3.52 -0.44
N LYS A 90 -6.91 -4.03 -1.65
CA LYS A 90 -5.87 -4.70 -2.46
C LYS A 90 -4.78 -3.75 -2.93
N SER A 91 -5.13 -2.53 -3.33
CA SER A 91 -4.17 -1.55 -3.84
C SER A 91 -3.14 -1.17 -2.78
N ALA A 92 -3.59 -0.94 -1.54
CA ALA A 92 -2.72 -0.66 -0.40
C ALA A 92 -1.79 -1.85 -0.11
N THR A 93 -2.32 -3.07 -0.01
CA THR A 93 -1.49 -4.25 0.26
C THR A 93 -0.47 -4.49 -0.85
N LEU A 94 -0.84 -4.32 -2.12
CA LEU A 94 0.07 -4.49 -3.25
C LEU A 94 1.18 -3.44 -3.25
N LEU A 95 0.92 -2.22 -2.80
CA LEU A 95 1.95 -1.18 -2.67
C LEU A 95 3.02 -1.62 -1.65
N PHE A 96 2.59 -2.06 -0.46
CA PHE A 96 3.49 -2.47 0.62
C PHE A 96 4.08 -3.88 0.47
N SER A 97 3.63 -4.66 -0.52
CA SER A 97 4.20 -5.97 -0.84
C SER A 97 5.37 -5.89 -1.85
N ARG A 98 5.72 -4.69 -2.32
CA ARG A 98 6.84 -4.50 -3.26
C ARG A 98 8.16 -4.63 -2.52
N ASP A 99 9.09 -5.35 -3.12
CA ASP A 99 10.44 -5.60 -2.61
C ASP A 99 11.50 -4.66 -3.22
N ASN A 100 11.14 -3.92 -4.27
CA ASN A 100 12.06 -3.12 -5.08
C ASN A 100 12.01 -1.61 -4.80
N ILE A 101 11.16 -1.14 -3.90
CA ILE A 101 10.96 0.29 -3.61
C ILE A 101 10.83 0.48 -2.10
N SER A 102 11.45 1.54 -1.55
CA SER A 102 11.21 1.95 -0.17
C SER A 102 9.78 2.48 -0.01
N THR A 103 8.97 1.77 0.77
CA THR A 103 7.56 2.11 0.98
C THR A 103 7.30 2.87 2.28
N ILE A 104 8.33 3.14 3.09
CA ILE A 104 8.13 3.72 4.43
C ILE A 104 7.54 5.13 4.38
N ALA A 105 7.95 5.94 3.40
CA ALA A 105 7.36 7.25 3.11
C ALA A 105 5.93 7.16 2.51
N GLN A 106 5.46 5.98 2.13
CA GLN A 106 4.09 5.79 1.62
C GLN A 106 3.11 5.40 2.72
N VAL A 107 3.58 5.07 3.92
CA VAL A 107 2.73 4.57 5.02
C VAL A 107 1.70 5.61 5.43
N ILE A 108 2.12 6.81 5.84
CA ILE A 108 1.22 7.88 6.29
C ILE A 108 0.26 8.30 5.16
N PRO A 109 0.72 8.63 3.94
CA PRO A 109 -0.18 9.01 2.86
C PRO A 109 -1.20 7.94 2.48
N MET A 110 -0.81 6.66 2.51
CA MET A 110 -1.75 5.58 2.25
C MET A 110 -2.77 5.42 3.38
N MET A 111 -2.37 5.59 4.65
CA MET A 111 -3.31 5.60 5.76
C MET A 111 -4.31 6.75 5.63
N ASP A 112 -3.87 7.95 5.22
CA ASP A 112 -4.77 9.09 4.95
C ASP A 112 -5.76 8.78 3.82
N VAL A 113 -5.31 8.14 2.74
CA VAL A 113 -6.20 7.71 1.63
C VAL A 113 -7.24 6.70 2.12
N ILE A 114 -6.85 5.78 3.01
CA ILE A 114 -7.78 4.79 3.58
C ILE A 114 -8.75 5.47 4.56
N ASP A 115 -8.31 6.47 5.34
CA ASP A 115 -9.18 7.21 6.25
C ASP A 115 -10.17 8.12 5.50
N ASP A 116 -9.72 8.82 4.45
CA ASP A 116 -10.60 9.54 3.52
C ASP A 116 -11.67 8.59 2.95
N PHE A 117 -11.24 7.41 2.51
CA PHE A 117 -12.17 6.40 2.03
C PHE A 117 -13.18 6.03 3.12
N PHE A 118 -12.77 5.80 4.37
CA PHE A 118 -13.69 5.49 5.47
C PHE A 118 -14.63 6.63 5.83
N THR A 119 -14.23 7.89 5.64
CA THR A 119 -15.08 9.07 5.91
C THR A 119 -16.06 9.35 4.77
N GLU A 120 -15.68 9.06 3.52
CA GLU A 120 -16.54 9.22 2.34
C GLU A 120 -17.55 8.06 2.16
N THR A 121 -17.14 6.84 2.50
CA THR A 121 -17.91 5.59 2.30
C THR A 121 -19.30 5.56 2.98
N PRO A 122 -19.53 6.13 4.18
CA PRO A 122 -20.84 6.20 4.84
C PRO A 122 -21.93 6.94 4.07
N THR A 123 -21.56 7.73 3.04
CA THR A 123 -22.53 8.40 2.15
C THR A 123 -23.21 7.45 1.16
N ARG A 124 -22.67 6.24 0.97
CA ARG A 124 -23.24 5.22 0.08
C ARG A 124 -24.25 4.34 0.83
N MET A 125 -25.25 3.83 0.11
CA MET A 125 -26.21 2.85 0.63
C MET A 125 -25.56 1.47 0.83
N LEU A 126 -24.78 1.31 1.89
CA LEU A 126 -24.07 0.07 2.20
C LEU A 126 -24.87 -0.85 3.11
N HIS A 127 -24.67 -2.16 2.93
CA HIS A 127 -25.24 -3.17 3.82
C HIS A 127 -24.75 -2.99 5.27
N PRO A 128 -25.60 -3.21 6.31
CA PRO A 128 -25.20 -3.05 7.71
C PRO A 128 -23.95 -3.84 8.11
N ALA A 129 -23.78 -5.05 7.56
CA ALA A 129 -22.59 -5.86 7.82
C ALA A 129 -21.29 -5.21 7.32
N VAL A 130 -21.34 -4.55 6.16
CA VAL A 130 -20.19 -3.81 5.59
C VAL A 130 -19.90 -2.59 6.46
N LYS A 131 -20.92 -1.87 6.90
CA LYS A 131 -20.75 -0.73 7.83
C LYS A 131 -20.06 -1.15 9.13
N SER A 132 -20.50 -2.23 9.76
CA SER A 132 -19.85 -2.74 10.97
C SER A 132 -18.40 -3.16 10.72
N ALA A 133 -18.12 -3.80 9.57
CA ALA A 133 -16.77 -4.17 9.19
C ALA A 133 -15.87 -2.94 8.96
N LEU A 134 -16.40 -1.89 8.33
CA LEU A 134 -15.70 -0.62 8.13
C LEU A 134 -15.38 0.08 9.45
N THR A 135 -16.33 0.11 10.41
CA THR A 135 -16.07 0.69 11.74
C THR A 135 -14.93 -0.03 12.46
N LEU A 136 -14.89 -1.37 12.39
CA LEU A 136 -13.79 -2.16 12.95
C LEU A 136 -12.46 -1.91 12.23
N ALA A 137 -12.50 -1.79 10.90
CA ALA A 137 -11.34 -1.47 10.09
C ALA A 137 -10.79 -0.06 10.42
N GLN A 138 -11.65 0.94 10.58
CA GLN A 138 -11.28 2.30 10.97
C GLN A 138 -10.67 2.34 12.37
N ALA A 139 -11.28 1.64 13.35
CA ALA A 139 -10.70 1.54 14.69
C ALA A 139 -9.30 0.88 14.68
N THR A 140 -9.12 -0.11 13.80
CA THR A 140 -7.82 -0.76 13.59
C THR A 140 -6.82 0.20 12.93
N LEU A 141 -7.24 0.94 11.90
CA LEU A 141 -6.41 1.93 11.22
C LEU A 141 -5.94 3.01 12.20
N ASN A 142 -6.85 3.58 12.98
CA ASN A 142 -6.54 4.61 13.98
C ASN A 142 -5.52 4.13 15.01
N LYS A 143 -5.62 2.87 15.45
CA LYS A 143 -4.64 2.25 16.35
C LYS A 143 -3.25 2.15 15.71
N TYR A 144 -3.14 1.84 14.42
CA TYR A 144 -1.84 1.77 13.75
C TYR A 144 -1.30 3.16 13.39
N TYR A 145 -2.19 4.09 13.06
CA TYR A 145 -1.86 5.49 12.84
C TYR A 145 -1.25 6.11 14.09
N SER A 146 -1.84 5.91 15.27
CA SER A 146 -1.25 6.43 16.52
C SER A 146 0.15 5.87 16.81
N ARG A 147 0.50 4.69 16.27
CA ARG A 147 1.83 4.10 16.43
C ARG A 147 2.86 4.65 15.45
N THR A 148 2.45 5.38 14.41
CA THR A 148 3.43 6.07 13.55
C THR A 148 4.07 7.24 14.30
N ASP A 149 3.37 7.82 15.28
CA ASP A 149 3.90 8.90 16.12
C ASP A 149 4.94 8.39 17.15
N ASP A 150 4.92 7.10 17.49
CA ASP A 150 5.91 6.47 18.40
C ASP A 150 7.32 6.37 17.77
N SER A 151 7.44 6.58 16.45
CA SER A 151 8.70 6.43 15.73
C SER A 151 9.00 7.60 14.82
N ASN A 152 10.14 8.22 15.09
CA ASN A 152 10.74 9.28 14.27
C ASN A 152 10.97 8.87 12.81
N VAL A 153 11.08 7.56 12.53
CA VAL A 153 11.38 7.02 11.19
C VAL A 153 10.33 7.43 10.16
N TYR A 154 9.04 7.43 10.50
CA TYR A 154 7.99 7.85 9.57
C TYR A 154 8.05 9.34 9.28
N ARG A 155 8.44 10.14 10.28
CA ARG A 155 8.56 11.60 10.16
C ARG A 155 9.78 11.98 9.31
N ILE A 156 10.92 11.34 9.57
CA ILE A 156 12.16 11.49 8.80
C ILE A 156 11.93 11.07 7.34
N ALA A 157 11.30 9.91 7.10
CA ALA A 157 11.02 9.43 5.75
C ALA A 157 10.15 10.40 4.93
N MET A 158 9.35 11.21 5.61
CA MET A 158 8.45 12.19 5.02
C MET A 158 9.02 13.61 5.01
N SER A 159 10.08 13.92 5.77
CA SER A 159 10.64 15.26 5.83
C SER A 159 11.35 15.56 4.52
N THR A 160 10.86 16.60 3.84
CA THR A 160 11.43 17.08 2.60
C THR A 160 12.45 18.16 2.91
N SER A 161 13.74 17.82 2.89
CA SER A 161 14.77 18.84 2.98
C SER A 161 15.12 19.30 1.57
N SER A 162 14.68 20.51 1.23
CA SER A 162 15.05 21.20 0.00
C SER A 162 16.46 21.78 0.14
N LEU A 163 17.51 21.10 -0.34
CA LEU A 163 18.83 21.74 -0.43
C LEU A 163 18.83 22.68 -1.64
N SER A 164 19.03 23.97 -1.41
CA SER A 164 19.41 24.89 -2.48
C SER A 164 20.92 24.96 -2.54
N LEU A 165 21.53 24.35 -3.56
CA LEU A 165 22.96 24.50 -3.83
C LEU A 165 23.16 25.67 -4.78
N THR A 166 23.80 26.74 -4.30
CA THR A 166 24.36 27.76 -5.19
C THR A 166 25.75 27.31 -5.59
N ILE A 167 25.90 26.79 -6.82
CA ILE A 167 27.22 26.46 -7.37
C ILE A 167 27.79 27.75 -7.97
N SER A 168 28.66 28.44 -7.22
CA SER A 168 29.27 29.72 -7.65
C SER A 168 30.41 29.59 -8.68
N VAL A 169 30.51 28.47 -9.41
CA VAL A 169 31.73 28.17 -10.20
C VAL A 169 31.66 28.66 -11.65
N LEU A 170 30.50 29.07 -12.17
CA LEU A 170 30.42 29.83 -13.42
C LEU A 170 29.28 30.85 -13.36
N THR A 171 29.60 32.10 -13.71
CA THR A 171 28.60 33.11 -14.07
C THR A 171 27.75 32.62 -15.26
N PRO A 172 26.40 32.64 -15.20
CA PRO A 172 25.53 33.08 -14.11
C PRO A 172 25.13 31.93 -13.16
N PRO A 173 24.78 32.23 -11.90
CA PRO A 173 24.38 31.24 -10.91
C PRO A 173 23.13 30.49 -11.36
N VAL A 174 23.26 29.19 -11.62
CA VAL A 174 22.11 28.30 -11.82
C VAL A 174 21.76 27.73 -10.45
N LEU A 175 20.59 28.09 -9.93
CA LEU A 175 20.00 27.49 -8.73
C LEU A 175 19.64 26.03 -9.04
N THR A 176 20.57 25.11 -8.84
CA THR A 176 20.26 23.68 -8.82
C THR A 176 19.78 23.30 -7.42
N MET A 177 18.45 23.20 -7.26
CA MET A 177 17.84 22.62 -6.06
C MET A 177 18.12 21.11 -6.02
N PHE A 178 18.94 20.66 -5.09
CA PHE A 178 19.05 19.25 -4.72
C PHE A 178 18.10 19.00 -3.54
N ASN A 179 16.84 18.71 -3.81
CA ASN A 179 15.98 18.25 -2.73
C ASN A 179 16.45 16.84 -2.31
N VAL A 180 16.90 16.66 -1.07
CA VAL A 180 16.92 15.32 -0.46
C VAL A 180 15.46 15.00 -0.17
N VAL A 181 14.79 14.51 -1.20
CA VAL A 181 13.45 13.96 -1.08
C VAL A 181 13.63 12.48 -0.86
N LEU A 182 13.39 12.00 0.37
CA LEU A 182 13.28 10.56 0.60
C LEU A 182 12.08 9.97 -0.18
N HIS A 183 11.13 10.81 -0.64
CA HIS A 183 10.13 10.43 -1.63
C HIS A 183 9.64 11.59 -2.55
N PRO A 184 9.98 11.62 -3.86
CA PRO A 184 9.77 12.78 -4.77
C PRO A 184 8.32 13.25 -4.94
N ASN A 185 7.31 12.45 -4.56
CA ASN A 185 5.90 12.79 -4.74
C ASN A 185 5.22 13.47 -3.53
N PHE A 186 5.84 13.52 -2.35
CA PHE A 186 5.22 14.11 -1.16
C PHE A 186 5.98 15.34 -0.71
N LYS A 187 5.64 16.49 -1.30
CA LYS A 187 6.19 17.81 -0.93
C LYS A 187 5.52 18.34 0.34
N LEU A 188 6.14 19.33 1.01
CA LEU A 188 5.53 20.14 2.09
C LEU A 188 4.09 20.60 1.78
N GLU A 189 3.76 20.79 0.49
CA GLU A 189 2.40 21.12 0.03
C GLU A 189 1.35 20.06 0.42
N TYR A 190 1.70 18.78 0.48
CA TYR A 190 0.81 17.70 0.94
C TYR A 190 0.37 17.94 2.39
N PHE A 191 1.34 18.19 3.27
CA PHE A 191 1.10 18.44 4.70
C PHE A 191 0.30 19.71 4.95
N ARG A 192 0.64 20.78 4.22
CA ARG A 192 -0.12 22.04 4.29
C ARG A 192 -1.56 21.86 3.80
N LYS A 193 -1.78 21.11 2.72
CA LYS A 193 -3.12 20.83 2.18
C LYS A 193 -3.97 19.97 3.11
N ARG A 194 -3.34 19.06 3.86
CA ARG A 194 -3.98 18.24 4.90
C ARG A 194 -4.19 18.97 6.23
N GLY A 195 -3.69 20.20 6.37
CA GLY A 195 -3.86 21.00 7.59
C GLY A 195 -3.05 20.49 8.79
N TRP A 196 -1.91 19.83 8.54
CA TRP A 196 -1.07 19.32 9.63
C TRP A 196 -0.40 20.47 10.39
N ASP A 197 -0.21 20.29 11.70
CA ASP A 197 0.39 21.29 12.57
C ASP A 197 1.84 21.60 12.14
N GLN A 198 2.19 22.88 12.11
CA GLN A 198 3.54 23.36 11.79
C GLN A 198 4.56 22.83 12.80
N VAL A 199 4.14 22.58 14.05
CA VAL A 199 4.97 21.89 15.06
C VAL A 199 5.43 20.53 14.53
N TRP A 200 4.57 19.82 13.78
CA TRP A 200 4.92 18.49 13.28
C TRP A 200 6.04 18.55 12.23
N ILE A 201 6.02 19.57 11.37
CA ILE A 201 7.05 19.81 10.36
C ILE A 201 8.37 20.17 11.04
N ASN A 202 8.32 21.10 12.00
CA ASN A 202 9.51 21.57 12.70
C ASN A 202 10.20 20.46 13.50
N THR A 203 9.44 19.60 14.20
CA THR A 203 10.04 18.48 14.94
C THR A 203 10.64 17.43 13.99
N ALA A 204 10.08 17.23 12.79
CA ALA A 204 10.67 16.31 11.81
C ALA A 204 12.01 16.83 11.27
N GLU A 205 12.13 18.15 11.09
CA GLU A 205 13.40 18.81 10.75
C GLU A 205 14.42 18.70 11.89
N GLU A 206 14.00 18.97 13.14
CA GLU A 206 14.85 18.87 14.33
C GLU A 206 15.41 17.46 14.53
N ILE A 207 14.54 16.44 14.47
CA ILE A 207 14.93 15.03 14.57
C ILE A 207 15.94 14.66 13.48
N LEU A 208 15.70 15.09 12.23
CA LEU A 208 16.62 14.81 11.12
C LEU A 208 18.00 15.40 11.44
N CYS A 209 18.04 16.64 11.93
CA CYS A 209 19.26 17.32 12.30
C CYS A 209 19.99 16.57 13.44
N GLU A 210 19.28 16.17 14.50
CA GLU A 210 19.86 15.43 15.62
C GLU A 210 20.41 14.06 15.24
N GLU A 211 19.67 13.26 14.47
CA GLU A 211 20.08 11.92 14.05
C GLU A 211 21.30 11.95 13.12
N PHE A 212 21.40 12.98 12.27
CA PHE A 212 22.48 13.11 11.31
C PHE A 212 23.69 13.89 11.85
N LYS A 213 23.55 14.62 12.95
CA LYS A 213 24.64 15.33 13.64
C LYS A 213 25.91 14.50 13.90
N PRO A 214 25.84 13.22 14.33
CA PRO A 214 27.03 12.40 14.60
C PRO A 214 27.80 12.00 13.33
N TYR A 215 27.18 12.12 12.16
CA TYR A 215 27.76 11.76 10.87
C TYR A 215 28.39 12.97 10.17
N VAL A 216 28.35 14.15 10.80
CA VAL A 216 28.99 15.37 10.32
C VAL A 216 30.39 15.45 10.92
N ASP A 217 31.42 15.10 10.15
CA ASP A 217 32.82 15.29 10.52
C ASP A 217 33.16 16.80 10.52
N MET A 218 33.11 17.46 11.68
CA MET A 218 33.40 18.90 11.79
C MET A 218 34.89 19.27 11.56
N ASP A 219 35.79 18.29 11.57
CA ASP A 219 37.25 18.50 11.52
C ASP A 219 37.91 17.99 10.22
N ALA A 220 37.14 17.61 9.19
CA ALA A 220 37.71 17.21 7.91
C ALA A 220 38.32 18.44 7.20
N PRO A 221 39.65 18.52 7.00
CA PRO A 221 40.21 19.60 6.19
C PRO A 221 39.69 19.48 4.76
N ALA A 222 39.33 20.62 4.17
CA ALA A 222 38.90 20.67 2.77
C ALA A 222 39.94 19.96 1.89
N PRO A 223 39.56 18.99 1.03
CA PRO A 223 40.52 18.28 0.21
C PRO A 223 41.16 19.25 -0.80
N GLU A 224 42.49 19.34 -0.77
CA GLU A 224 43.27 20.31 -1.55
C GLU A 224 43.36 19.98 -3.06
N ASP A 225 42.88 18.83 -3.55
CA ASP A 225 42.85 18.54 -4.98
C ASP A 225 41.79 17.50 -5.42
N PRO A 226 41.04 17.73 -6.52
CA PRO A 226 39.88 16.92 -6.92
C PRO A 226 40.19 15.70 -7.81
N LYS A 227 41.41 15.17 -7.82
CA LYS A 227 41.76 14.06 -8.73
C LYS A 227 42.76 13.09 -8.13
N VAL A 228 42.31 11.95 -7.59
CA VAL A 228 42.72 10.59 -7.97
C VAL A 228 41.70 9.60 -7.38
N CYS A 229 40.84 9.03 -8.22
CA CYS A 229 40.06 7.83 -7.90
C CYS A 229 40.92 6.60 -8.17
N ALA A 230 41.09 5.71 -7.18
CA ALA A 230 41.68 4.40 -7.41
C ALA A 230 41.10 3.33 -6.48
N HIS A 231 39.86 2.92 -6.73
CA HIS A 231 39.42 1.52 -6.86
C HIS A 231 37.89 1.52 -7.06
N GLY A 232 37.46 1.13 -8.26
CA GLY A 232 36.09 1.30 -8.73
C GLY A 232 35.06 0.51 -7.93
N VAL A 233 34.28 1.23 -7.13
CA VAL A 233 32.81 1.11 -7.04
C VAL A 233 32.30 2.52 -6.80
N ASP A 234 31.55 3.02 -7.78
CA ASP A 234 31.05 4.38 -7.90
C ASP A 234 29.82 4.56 -7.01
N ILE A 235 30.01 5.08 -5.79
CA ILE A 235 28.93 5.63 -4.98
C ILE A 235 29.48 6.77 -4.11
N GLY A 236 29.39 7.99 -4.65
CA GLY A 236 29.81 9.24 -4.02
C GLY A 236 28.97 9.65 -2.81
N TYR A 237 28.96 8.83 -1.76
CA TYR A 237 28.25 9.07 -0.50
C TYR A 237 29.08 9.80 0.58
N CYS A 238 30.19 10.45 0.22
CA CYS A 238 31.02 11.17 1.20
C CYS A 238 30.84 12.69 1.19
N TYR A 239 29.91 13.24 0.41
CA TYR A 239 29.81 14.69 0.27
C TYR A 239 28.48 15.25 0.81
N ASN A 240 28.62 16.03 1.88
CA ASN A 240 27.76 17.14 2.29
C ASN A 240 26.46 16.83 3.04
N LEU A 241 26.62 16.18 4.20
CA LEU A 241 25.74 16.35 5.35
C LEU A 241 26.10 17.63 6.15
N PHE A 242 26.57 18.69 5.46
CA PHE A 242 27.21 19.86 6.09
C PHE A 242 26.31 21.08 6.23
N ILE A 243 25.03 20.97 5.86
CA ILE A 243 24.08 22.11 5.91
C ILE A 243 22.72 21.58 6.34
N LEU A 244 22.56 21.31 7.63
CA LEU A 244 21.26 21.11 8.29
C LEU A 244 21.36 21.37 9.81
N CYS A 245 22.56 21.25 10.40
CA CYS A 245 22.87 21.67 11.78
C CYS A 245 23.75 22.91 11.83
#